data_AF-A0A7Z6XHZ6-F1
#
_entry.id   AF-A0A7Z6XHZ6-F1
#
_cell.length_a   1.000
_cell.length_b   1.000
_cell.length_c   1.000
_cell.angle_alpha   90.00
_cell.angle_beta   90.00
_cell.angle_gamma   90.00
#
_symmetry.space_group_name_H-M   'P 1'
#
loop_
_entity.id
_entity.type
_entity.pdbx_description
1 polymer ?
#
loop_
_entity_poly.entity_id
_entity_poly.type
_entity_poly.pdbx_seq_one_letter_code
_entity_poly.pdbx_strand_id
1 'polypeptide(L)'
;MATKKYTVTLPEELAEEIRAEVGPGAFSAYVARALERRRDRDRLGEWVERLERAYGPVTDADLAAAEAERREIEELGGGRAPDEEPTSPGRRNAANGAEAGAVRSSLP
;
A
#
# COMPACT_ATOMS: atom_id res chain seq x y z
N MET A 1 7.57 -6.80 -13.25
CA MET A 1 8.13 -5.53 -13.77
C MET A 1 9.53 -5.82 -14.29
N ALA A 2 9.83 -5.49 -15.54
CA ALA A 2 11.18 -5.61 -16.07
C ALA A 2 12.05 -4.45 -15.55
N THR A 3 13.25 -4.74 -15.05
CA THR A 3 14.19 -3.74 -14.58
C THR A 3 15.23 -3.43 -15.66
N LYS A 4 15.60 -2.16 -15.82
CA LYS A 4 16.66 -1.72 -16.73
C LYS A 4 17.70 -0.95 -15.93
N LYS A 5 18.98 -1.29 -16.12
CA LYS A 5 20.10 -0.62 -15.46
C LYS A 5 20.40 0.70 -16.14
N TYR A 6 20.46 1.77 -15.35
CA TYR A 6 20.98 3.07 -15.75
C TYR A 6 22.20 3.40 -14.90
N THR A 7 23.17 4.12 -15.47
CA THR A 7 24.35 4.60 -14.75
C THR A 7 24.25 6.10 -14.62
N VAL A 8 24.41 6.61 -13.40
CA VAL A 8 24.37 8.04 -13.08
C VAL A 8 25.56 8.38 -12.20
N THR A 9 26.06 9.61 -12.31
CA THR A 9 27.13 10.11 -11.43
C THR A 9 26.48 10.79 -10.23
N LEU A 10 26.96 10.44 -9.03
CA LEU A 10 26.47 10.95 -7.75
C LEU A 10 27.68 11.50 -6.97
N PRO A 11 27.48 12.53 -6.12
CA PRO A 11 28.50 12.93 -5.16
C PRO A 11 28.90 11.73 -4.29
N GLU A 12 30.21 11.54 -4.11
CA GLU A 12 30.76 10.41 -3.35
C GLU A 12 30.27 10.43 -1.89
N GLU A 13 30.36 11.58 -1.24
CA GLU A 13 29.90 11.79 0.14
C GLU A 13 28.45 11.31 0.33
N LEU A 14 27.53 11.77 -0.52
CA LEU A 14 26.13 11.37 -0.48
C LEU A 14 25.94 9.86 -0.72
N ALA A 15 26.67 9.28 -1.66
CA ALA A 15 26.55 7.86 -1.96
C ALA A 15 27.01 6.99 -0.78
N GLU A 16 28.08 7.39 -0.10
CA GLU A 16 28.61 6.68 1.07
C GLU A 16 27.76 6.89 2.31
N GLU A 17 27.22 8.09 2.55
CA GLU A 17 26.24 8.35 3.61
C GLU A 17 25.02 7.43 3.48
N ILE A 18 24.42 7.38 2.29
CA ILE A 18 23.27 6.52 2.03
C ILE A 18 23.65 5.05 2.21
N ARG A 19 24.82 4.61 1.70
CA ARG A 19 25.30 3.23 1.88
C ARG A 19 25.47 2.87 3.35
N ALA A 20 25.97 3.78 4.18
CA ALA A 20 26.10 3.59 5.61
C ALA A 20 24.73 3.48 6.31
N GLU A 21 23.74 4.27 5.89
CA GLU A 21 22.38 4.26 6.45
C GLU A 21 21.60 2.98 6.07
N VAL A 22 21.63 2.58 4.80
CA VAL A 22 20.78 1.49 4.28
C VAL A 22 21.42 0.11 4.36
N GLY A 23 22.73 0.06 4.54
CA GLY A 23 23.50 -1.17 4.60
C GLY A 23 23.80 -1.83 3.24
N PRO A 24 24.55 -2.94 3.26
CA PRO A 24 25.04 -3.59 2.04
C PRO A 24 23.89 -4.15 1.20
N GLY A 25 23.94 -3.88 -0.11
CA GLY A 25 22.97 -4.41 -1.09
C GLY A 25 21.63 -3.67 -1.16
N ALA A 26 21.34 -2.73 -0.25
CA ALA A 26 20.07 -1.99 -0.24
C ALA A 26 20.12 -0.65 -1.00
N PHE A 27 21.30 -0.20 -1.44
CA PHE A 27 21.48 1.10 -2.10
C PHE A 27 20.58 1.31 -3.34
N SER A 28 20.51 0.32 -4.24
CA SER A 28 19.68 0.42 -5.44
C SER A 28 18.19 0.47 -5.12
N ALA A 29 17.74 -0.31 -4.14
CA ALA A 29 16.35 -0.31 -3.67
C ALA A 29 15.98 1.02 -2.99
N TYR A 30 16.90 1.60 -2.22
CA TYR A 30 16.73 2.92 -1.63
C TYR A 30 16.58 3.99 -2.71
N VAL A 31 17.48 4.03 -3.70
CA VAL A 31 17.43 5.00 -4.79
C VAL A 31 16.14 4.86 -5.59
N ALA A 32 15.73 3.64 -5.91
CA ALA A 32 14.46 3.40 -6.61
C ALA A 32 13.26 3.98 -5.84
N ARG A 33 13.14 3.67 -4.54
CA ARG A 33 12.08 4.20 -3.68
C ARG A 33 12.14 5.72 -3.51
N ALA A 34 13.34 6.28 -3.43
CA ALA A 34 13.53 7.72 -3.34
C ALA A 34 13.06 8.42 -4.62
N LEU A 35 13.36 7.86 -5.80
CA LEU A 35 12.91 8.37 -7.09
C LEU A 35 11.38 8.26 -7.26
N GLU A 36 10.78 7.15 -6.84
CA GLU A 36 9.32 6.98 -6.84
C GLU A 36 8.65 8.06 -5.98
N ARG A 37 9.08 8.20 -4.72
CA ARG A 37 8.55 9.23 -3.81
C ARG A 37 8.76 10.64 -4.35
N ARG A 38 9.92 10.91 -4.96
CA ARG A 38 10.21 12.22 -5.54
C ARG A 38 9.29 12.52 -6.71
N ARG A 39 9.11 11.57 -7.64
CA ARG A 39 8.19 11.70 -8.77
C ARG A 39 6.76 11.96 -8.32
N ASP A 40 6.29 11.21 -7.31
CA ASP A 40 4.94 11.38 -6.78
C ASP A 40 4.76 12.78 -6.17
N ARG A 41 5.77 13.25 -5.42
CA ARG A 41 5.76 14.61 -4.85
C ARG A 41 5.80 15.69 -5.93
N ASP A 42 6.62 15.53 -6.96
CA ASP A 42 6.72 16.49 -8.06
C ASP A 42 5.36 16.59 -8.78
N ARG A 43 4.72 15.45 -9.06
CA ARG A 43 3.37 15.41 -9.65
C ARG A 43 2.33 16.08 -8.76
N LEU A 44 2.39 15.86 -7.44
CA LEU A 44 1.50 16.55 -6.50
C LEU A 44 1.75 18.07 -6.50
N GLY A 45 3.01 18.50 -6.58
CA GLY A 45 3.39 19.91 -6.69
C GLY A 45 2.76 20.58 -7.91
N GLU A 46 2.81 19.94 -9.08
CA GLU A 46 2.16 20.46 -10.30
C GLU A 46 0.65 20.67 -10.11
N TRP A 47 -0.02 19.77 -9.38
CA TRP A 47 -1.45 19.92 -9.07
C TRP A 47 -1.70 21.06 -8.10
N VAL A 48 -0.89 21.18 -7.04
CA VAL A 48 -0.99 22.27 -6.07
C VAL A 48 -0.81 23.62 -6.77
N GLU A 49 0.24 23.79 -7.57
CA GLU A 49 0.48 25.03 -8.33
C GLU A 49 -0.70 25.37 -9.26
N ARG A 50 -1.33 24.37 -9.88
CA ARG A 50 -2.51 24.58 -10.71
C ARG A 50 -3.70 25.06 -9.90
N LEU A 51 -3.93 24.49 -8.73
CA LEU A 51 -5.03 24.86 -7.84
C LEU A 51 -4.82 26.26 -7.25
N GLU A 52 -3.62 26.58 -6.79
CA GLU A 52 -3.29 27.91 -6.27
C GLU A 52 -3.43 28.99 -7.33
N ARG A 53 -3.08 28.70 -8.59
CA ARG A 53 -3.30 29.64 -9.70
C ARG A 53 -4.80 29.89 -9.95
N ALA A 54 -5.65 28.91 -9.71
CA ALA A 54 -7.08 29.01 -9.96
C ALA A 54 -7.86 29.64 -8.78
N TYR A 55 -7.46 29.36 -7.54
CA TYR A 55 -8.23 29.71 -6.34
C TYR A 55 -7.48 30.62 -5.35
N GLY A 56 -6.19 30.87 -5.60
CA GLY A 56 -5.31 31.56 -4.66
C GLY A 56 -4.60 30.60 -3.69
N PRO A 57 -3.61 31.08 -2.93
CA PRO A 57 -2.91 30.28 -1.93
C PRO A 57 -3.86 29.86 -0.81
N VAL A 58 -3.66 28.66 -0.28
CA VAL A 58 -4.43 28.14 0.87
C VAL A 58 -4.05 28.93 2.12
N THR A 59 -5.03 29.50 2.82
CA THR A 59 -4.82 30.23 4.07
C THR A 59 -5.02 29.34 5.30
N ASP A 60 -4.49 29.78 6.45
CA ASP A 60 -4.71 29.09 7.72
C ASP A 60 -6.20 29.01 8.10
N ALA A 61 -6.99 30.01 7.70
CA ALA A 61 -8.43 30.01 7.89
C ALA A 61 -9.13 28.94 7.05
N ASP A 62 -8.69 28.76 5.79
CA ASP A 62 -9.20 27.70 4.91
C ASP A 62 -8.87 26.31 5.48
N LEU A 63 -7.65 26.12 5.98
CA LEU A 63 -7.23 24.88 6.63
C LEU A 63 -8.06 24.59 7.90
N ALA A 64 -8.29 25.61 8.73
CA ALA A 64 -9.09 25.45 9.94
C ALA A 64 -10.55 25.10 9.62
N ALA A 65 -11.13 25.72 8.60
CA ALA A 65 -12.48 25.43 8.13
C ALA A 65 -12.58 23.99 7.59
N ALA A 66 -11.63 23.57 6.73
CA ALA A 66 -11.60 22.23 6.17
C ALA A 66 -11.37 21.15 7.25
N GLU A 67 -10.55 21.43 8.26
CA GLU A 67 -10.33 20.54 9.40
C GLU A 67 -11.60 20.40 10.25
N ALA A 68 -12.33 21.48 10.49
CA ALA A 68 -13.61 21.46 11.21
C ALA A 68 -14.66 20.64 10.44
N GLU A 69 -14.78 20.87 9.13
CA GLU A 69 -15.67 20.11 8.25
C GLU A 69 -15.32 18.61 8.25
N ARG A 70 -14.03 18.25 8.17
CA ARG A 70 -13.61 16.84 8.21
C ARG A 70 -14.03 16.16 9.52
N ARG A 71 -13.87 16.84 10.65
CA ARG A 71 -14.26 16.30 11.97
C ARG A 71 -15.76 16.11 12.07
N GLU A 72 -16.55 17.07 11.60
CA GLU A 72 -18.00 16.94 11.54
C GLU A 72 -18.42 15.72 10.70
N ILE A 73 -17.79 15.52 9.54
CA ILE A 73 -18.05 14.35 8.68
C ILE A 73 -17.67 13.04 9.39
N GLU A 74 -16.54 12.99 10.10
CA GLU A 74 -16.10 11.81 10.85
C GLU A 74 -17.06 11.46 12.00
N GLU A 75 -17.53 12.48 12.72
CA GLU A 75 -18.52 12.34 13.80
C GLU A 75 -19.88 11.86 13.27
N LEU A 76 -20.30 12.34 12.09
CA LEU A 76 -21.50 11.87 11.40
C LEU A 76 -21.34 10.46 10.80
N GLY A 77 -20.12 10.09 10.40
CA GLY A 77 -19.77 8.82 9.74
C GLY A 77 -19.47 7.65 10.68
N GLY A 78 -19.44 7.86 12.00
CA GLY A 78 -19.08 6.88 13.04
C GLY A 78 -20.03 5.66 13.21
N GLY A 79 -20.93 5.40 12.26
CA GLY A 79 -21.96 4.36 12.34
C GLY A 79 -21.92 3.27 11.26
N ARG A 80 -20.82 3.09 10.52
CA ARG A 80 -20.67 1.96 9.58
C ARG A 80 -19.28 1.36 9.66
N ALA A 81 -19.09 0.40 10.56
CA ALA A 81 -17.99 -0.55 10.43
C ALA A 81 -18.06 -1.19 9.02
N PRO A 82 -16.93 -1.37 8.31
CA PRO A 82 -16.93 -2.20 7.12
C PRO A 82 -17.35 -3.61 7.55
N ASP A 83 -18.54 -4.02 7.13
CA ASP A 83 -19.09 -5.34 7.35
C ASP A 83 -18.01 -6.38 7.03
N GLU A 84 -17.78 -7.29 7.98
CA GLU A 84 -16.97 -8.49 7.81
C GLU A 84 -17.34 -9.15 6.47
N GLU A 85 -16.33 -9.51 5.67
CA GLU A 85 -16.55 -10.35 4.50
C GLU A 85 -17.39 -11.57 4.94
N PRO A 86 -18.51 -11.89 4.27
CA PRO A 86 -19.23 -13.10 4.59
C PRO A 86 -18.30 -14.26 4.26
N THR A 87 -17.74 -14.89 5.30
CA THR A 87 -17.08 -16.19 5.21
C THR A 87 -18.02 -17.12 4.46
N SER A 88 -17.65 -17.41 3.22
CA SER A 88 -18.38 -18.33 2.35
C SER A 88 -18.48 -19.67 3.08
N PRO A 89 -19.68 -20.21 3.35
CA PRO A 89 -19.81 -21.48 4.03
C PRO A 89 -19.27 -22.57 3.11
N GLY A 90 -18.34 -23.37 3.65
CA GLY A 90 -17.62 -24.40 2.93
C GLY A 90 -18.53 -25.30 2.11
N ARG A 91 -18.23 -25.40 0.80
CA ARG A 91 -18.69 -26.53 0.01
C ARG A 91 -18.03 -27.79 0.58
N ARG A 92 -18.85 -28.59 1.27
CA ARG A 92 -18.56 -29.99 1.57
C ARG A 92 -18.23 -30.69 0.25
N ASN A 93 -16.99 -31.12 0.10
CA ASN A 93 -16.61 -32.03 -0.98
C ASN A 93 -17.28 -33.39 -0.71
N ALA A 94 -18.41 -33.61 -1.35
CA ALA A 94 -18.94 -34.94 -1.61
C ALA A 94 -18.10 -35.58 -2.73
N ALA A 95 -17.06 -36.32 -2.35
CA ALA A 95 -16.38 -37.27 -3.22
C ALA A 95 -15.46 -38.18 -2.40
N ASN A 96 -16.03 -39.25 -1.84
CA ASN A 96 -15.43 -40.58 -1.99
C ASN A 96 -16.44 -41.66 -1.58
N GLY A 97 -17.28 -42.03 -2.53
CA GLY A 97 -17.84 -43.37 -2.60
C GLY A 97 -16.94 -44.17 -3.54
N ALA A 98 -16.05 -44.97 -2.98
CA ALA A 98 -15.43 -46.09 -3.68
C ALA A 98 -14.93 -47.11 -2.65
N GLU A 99 -15.34 -48.35 -2.88
CA GLU A 99 -14.83 -49.60 -2.31
C GLU A 99 -15.41 -50.05 -0.96
N ALA A 100 -16.57 -50.68 -1.09
CA ALA A 100 -16.94 -51.82 -0.27
C ALA A 100 -15.87 -52.92 -0.40
N GLY A 101 -15.07 -53.09 0.66
CA GLY A 101 -14.17 -54.23 0.86
C GLY A 101 -14.50 -54.92 2.18
N ALA A 102 -15.24 -56.02 2.07
CA ALA A 102 -15.54 -57.08 3.03
C ALA A 102 -15.04 -56.96 4.49
N VAL A 103 -15.99 -56.99 5.41
CA VAL A 103 -15.79 -57.22 6.84
C VAL A 103 -15.63 -58.74 7.09
N ARG A 104 -14.55 -59.10 7.79
CA ARG A 104 -14.41 -60.20 8.76
C ARG A 104 -14.72 -61.65 8.30
N SER A 105 -13.67 -62.47 8.29
CA SER A 105 -13.75 -63.82 8.86
C SER A 105 -12.95 -63.87 10.16
N SER A 106 -13.62 -64.39 11.18
CA SER A 106 -13.11 -64.73 12.50
C SER A 106 -12.30 -66.04 12.47
N LEU A 107 -11.43 -66.17 13.47
CA LEU A 107 -10.61 -67.31 13.97
C LEU A 107 -11.19 -68.74 13.85
N PRO A 108 -10.41 -69.80 14.16
CA PRO A 108 -8.98 -69.86 14.56
C PRO A 108 -8.06 -70.55 13.55
#